data_AF-A0A931SNH1-F1
#
_entry.id   AF-A0A931SNH1-F1
#
_cell.length_a   1.000
_cell.length_b   1.000
_cell.length_c   1.000
_cell.angle_alpha   90.00
_cell.angle_beta   90.00
_cell.angle_gamma   90.00
#
_symmetry.space_group_name_H-M   'P 1'
#
loop_
_entity.id
_entity.type
_entity.pdbx_description
1 polymer ?
#
loop_
_entity_poly.entity_id
_entity_poly.type
_entity_poly.pdbx_seq_one_letter_code
_entity_poly.pdbx_strand_id
1 'polypeptide(L)'
;MVGINTHPEVFGTGSDPNVITLGPKLGGRPDWPPYATHFGTTFELGVHGTPVLAPIDMVLVGFDNRNAKYRVQNGQRTVPFHDLGLTFESASPDWPGMIIYVYHLYSSPLLLGHYQNPDCGEREEWVGTVQAQGHLFFAFNDSVIPEQGNAGACQALIGYTVRRGELIGFAGSVGTHSFADFCFKVSDTSENPTVQKGNRYLHWVQAASFFYWKSYGPNASFPSGVLAYPFESDGYQLPAEQHNVNFKYTSK
;
A
#
# COMPACT_ATOMS: atom_id res chain seq x y z
N MET A 1 -5.86 -23.52 11.84
CA MET A 1 -5.26 -23.13 10.55
C MET A 1 -3.87 -22.60 10.85
N VAL A 2 -2.83 -23.19 10.25
CA VAL A 2 -1.51 -22.52 10.21
C VAL A 2 -1.68 -21.41 9.16
N GLY A 3 -1.86 -20.18 9.62
CA GLY A 3 -2.03 -19.01 8.77
C GLY A 3 -0.71 -18.29 8.57
N ILE A 4 -0.68 -17.28 7.70
CA ILE A 4 0.55 -16.55 7.39
C ILE A 4 1.11 -15.79 8.60
N ASN A 5 0.28 -15.49 9.61
CA ASN A 5 0.74 -14.93 10.88
C ASN A 5 1.82 -15.75 11.61
N THR A 6 1.93 -17.07 11.37
CA THR A 6 2.98 -17.91 11.99
C THR A 6 4.28 -17.95 11.18
N HIS A 7 4.33 -17.23 10.07
CA HIS A 7 5.47 -17.14 9.15
C HIS A 7 6.07 -15.74 9.21
N PRO A 8 6.81 -15.37 10.29
CA PRO A 8 7.41 -14.04 10.42
C PRO A 8 8.33 -13.70 9.25
N GLU A 9 8.84 -14.71 8.54
CA GLU A 9 9.65 -14.54 7.35
C GLU A 9 8.92 -13.87 6.17
N VAL A 10 7.59 -13.89 6.12
CA VAL A 10 6.84 -13.23 5.03
C VAL A 10 6.67 -11.73 5.27
N PHE A 11 6.88 -11.26 6.50
CA PHE A 11 6.82 -9.86 6.87
C PHE A 11 8.23 -9.27 6.92
N GLY A 12 8.36 -7.99 6.58
CA GLY A 12 9.59 -7.21 6.72
C GLY A 12 9.50 -6.26 7.91
N THR A 13 10.10 -5.09 7.76
CA THR A 13 10.11 -4.00 8.75
C THR A 13 8.68 -3.61 9.14
N GLY A 14 8.40 -3.60 10.45
CA GLY A 14 7.11 -3.14 10.99
C GLY A 14 7.01 -1.62 11.03
N SER A 15 5.89 -1.09 11.52
CA SER A 15 5.71 0.36 11.69
C SER A 15 6.47 0.90 12.91
N ASP A 16 6.77 2.19 12.93
CA ASP A 16 7.26 2.91 14.10
C ASP A 16 6.27 2.75 15.28
N PRO A 17 6.69 2.18 16.42
CA PRO A 17 5.83 2.00 17.59
C PRO A 17 5.20 3.30 18.12
N ASN A 18 5.77 4.46 17.81
CA ASN A 18 5.23 5.76 18.20
C ASN A 18 4.07 6.21 17.31
N VAL A 19 3.96 5.67 16.09
CA VAL A 19 2.84 5.96 15.18
C VAL A 19 1.66 5.04 15.45
N ILE A 20 1.92 3.81 15.88
CA ILE A 20 0.89 2.82 16.18
C ILE A 20 0.13 3.23 17.44
N THR A 21 -1.19 3.39 17.36
CA THR A 21 -1.99 3.85 18.52
C THR A 21 -3.11 2.91 18.90
N LEU A 22 -3.24 1.78 18.20
CA LEU A 22 -4.16 0.70 18.54
C LEU A 22 -3.49 -0.66 18.36
N GLY A 23 -3.73 -1.57 19.31
CA GLY A 23 -3.23 -2.94 19.26
C GLY A 23 -1.72 -3.09 19.55
N PRO A 24 -1.11 -4.20 19.11
CA PRO A 24 0.30 -4.49 19.38
C PRO A 24 1.25 -3.45 18.78
N LYS A 25 2.31 -3.12 19.52
CA LYS A 25 3.35 -2.18 19.08
C LYS A 25 4.44 -2.83 18.24
N LEU A 26 4.61 -4.15 18.35
CA LEU A 26 5.60 -4.93 17.62
C LEU A 26 4.94 -5.64 16.43
N GLY A 27 5.59 -5.57 15.27
CA GLY A 27 5.17 -6.27 14.05
C GLY A 27 5.70 -7.71 13.97
N GLY A 28 5.63 -8.30 12.77
CA GLY A 28 6.01 -9.70 12.52
C GLY A 28 7.52 -9.97 12.60
N ARG A 29 8.37 -8.96 12.37
CA ARG A 29 9.83 -9.03 12.53
C ARG A 29 10.35 -7.89 13.43
N PRO A 30 10.28 -8.02 14.76
CA PRO A 30 10.69 -6.97 15.69
C PRO A 30 12.20 -6.65 15.64
N ASP A 31 13.03 -7.59 15.15
CA ASP A 31 14.48 -7.41 15.03
C ASP A 31 14.89 -6.46 13.89
N TRP A 32 13.93 -6.04 13.06
CA TRP A 32 14.14 -5.12 11.94
C TRP A 32 13.53 -3.77 12.30
N PRO A 33 14.32 -2.85 12.89
CA PRO A 33 13.77 -1.63 13.46
C PRO A 33 13.26 -0.68 12.36
N PRO A 34 12.08 -0.07 12.56
CA PRO A 34 11.57 0.96 11.67
C PRO A 34 12.37 2.26 11.77
N TYR A 35 12.28 3.07 10.72
CA TYR A 35 12.64 4.49 10.81
C TYR A 35 11.48 5.31 11.40
N ALA A 36 11.82 6.47 11.96
CA ALA A 36 10.82 7.37 12.56
C ALA A 36 9.74 7.73 11.54
N THR A 37 8.47 7.74 11.98
CA THR A 37 7.29 8.00 11.14
C THR A 37 6.91 6.90 10.15
N HIS A 38 7.62 5.76 10.10
CA HIS A 38 7.17 4.61 9.29
C HIS A 38 5.82 4.10 9.80
N PHE A 39 4.83 3.94 8.93
CA PHE A 39 3.45 3.56 9.31
C PHE A 39 2.90 2.36 8.53
N GLY A 40 3.77 1.69 7.77
CA GLY A 40 3.48 0.46 7.04
C GLY A 40 4.06 -0.78 7.69
N THR A 41 3.62 -1.93 7.20
CA THR A 41 4.34 -3.19 7.29
C THR A 41 4.92 -3.49 5.93
N THR A 42 6.23 -3.64 5.87
CA THR A 42 6.96 -3.97 4.65
C THR A 42 6.77 -5.44 4.31
N PHE A 43 6.62 -5.76 3.04
CA PHE A 43 6.76 -7.12 2.51
C PHE A 43 7.96 -7.15 1.56
N GLU A 44 9.03 -7.83 1.98
CA GLU A 44 10.23 -7.99 1.18
C GLU A 44 10.01 -9.12 0.15
N LEU A 45 9.99 -8.77 -1.13
CA LEU A 45 9.58 -9.68 -2.21
C LEU A 45 10.77 -10.18 -3.02
N GLY A 46 11.89 -9.46 -3.00
CA GLY A 46 13.13 -9.82 -3.69
C GLY A 46 13.07 -9.74 -5.22
N VAL A 47 11.88 -9.58 -5.80
CA VAL A 47 11.64 -9.50 -7.25
C VAL A 47 10.91 -8.20 -7.56
N HIS A 48 11.49 -7.39 -8.44
CA HIS A 48 10.85 -6.18 -8.96
C HIS A 48 9.65 -6.55 -9.83
N GLY A 49 8.56 -5.79 -9.72
CA GLY A 49 7.36 -6.03 -10.52
C GLY A 49 6.52 -7.21 -10.04
N THR A 50 6.76 -7.74 -8.83
CA THR A 50 5.88 -8.75 -8.24
C THR A 50 4.45 -8.21 -8.13
N PRO A 51 3.43 -8.95 -8.61
CA PRO A 51 2.03 -8.56 -8.47
C PRO A 51 1.63 -8.34 -7.01
N VAL A 52 0.98 -7.21 -6.76
CA VAL A 52 0.44 -6.81 -5.45
C VAL A 52 -1.08 -6.88 -5.53
N LEU A 53 -1.69 -7.62 -4.60
CA LEU A 53 -3.12 -7.96 -4.62
C LEU A 53 -3.89 -7.22 -3.52
N ALA A 54 -5.17 -6.92 -3.78
CA ALA A 54 -6.07 -6.31 -2.81
C ALA A 54 -6.36 -7.28 -1.64
N PRO A 55 -5.99 -7.00 -0.38
CA PRO A 55 -6.18 -7.93 0.75
C PRO A 55 -7.65 -8.09 1.17
N ILE A 56 -8.50 -7.17 0.73
CA ILE A 56 -9.93 -7.10 1.00
C ILE A 56 -10.61 -6.31 -0.12
N ASP A 57 -11.92 -6.43 -0.25
CA ASP A 57 -12.70 -5.54 -1.11
C ASP A 57 -12.51 -4.09 -0.65
N MET A 58 -12.14 -3.22 -1.58
CA MET A 58 -11.78 -1.83 -1.27
C MET A 58 -11.94 -0.91 -2.47
N VAL A 59 -12.09 0.38 -2.21
CA VAL A 59 -12.33 1.41 -3.22
C VAL A 59 -11.12 2.33 -3.28
N LEU A 60 -10.58 2.59 -4.48
CA LEU A 60 -9.51 3.57 -4.64
C LEU A 60 -10.03 4.97 -4.34
N VAL A 61 -9.46 5.65 -3.35
CA VAL A 61 -9.88 7.01 -2.93
C VAL A 61 -8.82 8.08 -3.17
N GLY A 62 -7.58 7.68 -3.44
CA GLY A 62 -6.51 8.63 -3.76
C GLY A 62 -5.23 7.95 -4.22
N PHE A 63 -4.33 8.76 -4.76
CA PHE A 63 -2.99 8.31 -5.14
C PHE A 63 -1.96 9.44 -5.00
N ASP A 64 -0.70 9.05 -4.86
CA ASP A 64 0.46 9.93 -4.84
C ASP A 64 1.57 9.29 -5.67
N ASN A 65 1.77 9.78 -6.89
CA ASN A 65 2.87 9.35 -7.74
C ASN A 65 4.14 10.12 -7.35
N ARG A 66 4.97 9.46 -6.53
CA ARG A 66 6.30 9.94 -6.15
C ARG A 66 7.41 9.11 -6.77
N ASN A 67 7.12 8.30 -7.80
CA ASN A 67 8.18 7.58 -8.50
C ASN A 67 9.24 8.54 -9.00
N ALA A 68 10.49 8.17 -8.79
CA ALA A 68 11.62 8.90 -9.32
C ALA A 68 12.76 7.95 -9.70
N LYS A 69 13.58 8.38 -10.66
CA LYS A 69 14.79 7.67 -11.02
C LYS A 69 15.74 7.56 -9.83
N TYR A 70 15.78 8.59 -8.97
CA TYR A 70 16.60 8.56 -7.78
C TYR A 70 16.05 9.44 -6.65
N ARG A 71 16.60 9.24 -5.45
CA ARG A 71 16.46 10.15 -4.31
C ARG A 71 17.83 10.51 -3.76
N VAL A 72 18.06 11.77 -3.41
CA VAL A 72 19.22 12.17 -2.61
C VAL A 72 18.77 12.43 -1.18
N GLN A 73 19.36 11.73 -0.22
CA GLN A 73 19.13 11.96 1.20
C GLN A 73 20.49 11.94 1.92
N ASN A 74 20.78 12.98 2.70
CA ASN A 74 22.04 13.11 3.44
C ASN A 74 23.30 12.90 2.56
N GLY A 75 23.25 13.36 1.30
CA GLY A 75 24.34 13.21 0.32
C GLY A 75 24.45 11.82 -0.32
N GLN A 76 23.62 10.85 0.08
CA GLN A 76 23.55 9.53 -0.55
C GLN A 76 22.48 9.50 -1.63
N ARG A 77 22.83 8.95 -2.80
CA ARG A 77 21.92 8.77 -3.93
C ARG A 77 21.41 7.34 -3.96
N THR A 78 20.10 7.16 -3.86
CA THR A 78 19.41 5.86 -3.98
C THR A 78 18.77 5.74 -5.36
N VAL A 79 19.03 4.64 -6.06
CA VAL A 79 18.58 4.38 -7.44
C VAL A 79 18.16 2.90 -7.57
N PRO A 80 16.98 2.56 -8.10
CA PRO A 80 15.86 3.46 -8.37
C PRO A 80 15.19 3.93 -7.08
N PHE A 81 14.21 4.84 -7.17
CA PHE A 81 13.35 5.23 -6.06
C PHE A 81 11.88 5.18 -6.46
N HIS A 82 11.34 3.97 -6.51
CA HIS A 82 9.92 3.75 -6.77
C HIS A 82 9.11 3.96 -5.48
N ASP A 83 8.14 4.85 -5.56
CA ASP A 83 7.36 5.34 -4.42
C ASP A 83 5.97 5.82 -4.85
N LEU A 84 5.36 5.11 -5.81
CA LEU A 84 3.94 5.27 -6.07
C LEU A 84 3.15 4.75 -4.87
N GLY A 85 2.24 5.58 -4.36
CA GLY A 85 1.30 5.24 -3.31
C GLY A 85 -0.16 5.27 -3.79
N LEU A 86 -0.95 4.29 -3.33
CA LEU A 86 -2.39 4.21 -3.56
C LEU A 86 -3.11 4.13 -2.21
N THR A 87 -4.16 4.94 -2.06
CA THR A 87 -5.02 4.93 -0.89
C THR A 87 -6.37 4.34 -1.23
N PHE A 88 -6.82 3.41 -0.41
CA PHE A 88 -8.11 2.77 -0.49
C PHE A 88 -8.91 2.92 0.80
N GLU A 89 -10.22 2.90 0.67
CA GLU A 89 -11.15 2.69 1.78
C GLU A 89 -11.77 1.29 1.66
N SER A 90 -11.92 0.59 2.78
CA SER A 90 -12.51 -0.74 2.77
C SER A 90 -13.98 -0.69 2.33
N ALA A 91 -14.34 -1.59 1.42
CA ALA A 91 -15.71 -1.84 1.01
C ALA A 91 -16.33 -3.02 1.79
N SER A 92 -15.59 -3.60 2.73
CA SER A 92 -16.05 -4.75 3.50
C SER A 92 -16.81 -4.32 4.75
N PRO A 93 -17.96 -4.98 5.06
CA PRO A 93 -18.66 -4.74 6.32
C PRO A 93 -17.88 -5.21 7.54
N ASP A 94 -16.85 -6.03 7.38
CA ASP A 94 -16.02 -6.51 8.50
C ASP A 94 -15.09 -5.41 9.05
N TRP A 95 -14.71 -4.45 8.21
CA TRP A 95 -13.76 -3.38 8.53
C TRP A 95 -14.25 -2.02 8.01
N PRO A 96 -15.42 -1.53 8.45
CA PRO A 96 -16.01 -0.31 7.94
C PRO A 96 -15.11 0.90 8.23
N GLY A 97 -14.90 1.75 7.22
CA GLY A 97 -14.07 2.95 7.33
C GLY A 97 -12.57 2.67 7.49
N MET A 98 -12.12 1.42 7.37
CA MET A 98 -10.70 1.09 7.37
C MET A 98 -10.02 1.68 6.13
N ILE A 99 -8.90 2.35 6.34
CA ILE A 99 -8.05 2.89 5.28
C ILE A 99 -6.90 1.94 5.03
N ILE A 100 -6.61 1.66 3.76
CA ILE A 100 -5.46 0.90 3.31
C ILE A 100 -4.60 1.81 2.45
N TYR A 101 -3.34 2.02 2.83
CA TYR A 101 -2.36 2.72 1.99
C TYR A 101 -1.26 1.76 1.57
N VAL A 102 -1.08 1.61 0.26
CA VAL A 102 -0.08 0.72 -0.32
C VAL A 102 0.93 1.57 -1.07
N TYR A 103 2.22 1.46 -0.73
CA TYR A 103 3.26 2.28 -1.36
C TYR A 103 4.57 1.53 -1.59
N HIS A 104 5.53 2.22 -2.17
CA HIS A 104 6.68 1.64 -2.88
C HIS A 104 6.26 0.75 -4.06
N LEU A 105 5.19 1.14 -4.75
CA LEU A 105 4.80 0.50 -6.00
C LEU A 105 5.63 1.05 -7.17
N TYR A 106 5.92 0.18 -8.14
CA TYR A 106 6.46 0.59 -9.43
C TYR A 106 5.35 1.16 -10.31
N SER A 107 4.28 0.40 -10.50
CA SER A 107 3.17 0.78 -11.37
C SER A 107 1.85 0.24 -10.82
N SER A 108 0.73 0.71 -11.39
CA SER A 108 -0.60 0.23 -11.03
C SER A 108 -1.51 0.14 -12.25
N PRO A 109 -2.35 -0.91 -12.36
CA PRO A 109 -3.40 -0.98 -13.35
C PRO A 109 -4.54 0.02 -13.12
N LEU A 110 -4.60 0.63 -11.93
CA LEU A 110 -5.63 1.61 -11.55
C LEU A 110 -5.27 3.05 -11.96
N LEU A 111 -4.06 3.27 -12.47
CA LEU A 111 -3.61 4.52 -13.07
C LEU A 111 -3.37 4.29 -14.56
N LEU A 112 -4.40 4.55 -15.37
CA LEU A 112 -4.39 4.19 -16.79
C LEU A 112 -3.29 4.91 -17.57
N GLY A 113 -3.03 6.16 -17.20
CA GLY A 113 -1.99 6.99 -17.81
C GLY A 113 -0.58 6.72 -17.28
N HIS A 114 -0.42 5.96 -16.18
CA HIS A 114 0.89 5.78 -15.58
C HIS A 114 1.82 4.92 -16.46
N TYR A 115 2.95 5.51 -16.87
CA TYR A 115 3.88 5.06 -17.91
C TYR A 115 3.28 4.89 -19.32
N GLN A 116 2.05 5.34 -19.53
CA GLN A 116 1.40 5.42 -20.87
C GLN A 116 1.36 6.86 -21.38
N ASN A 117 1.29 7.81 -20.46
CA ASN A 117 1.37 9.24 -20.70
C ASN A 117 2.74 9.75 -20.19
N PRO A 118 3.52 10.48 -21.01
CA PRO A 118 4.82 11.02 -20.58
C PRO A 118 4.73 11.93 -19.35
N ASP A 119 3.57 12.53 -19.09
CA ASP A 119 3.33 13.40 -17.94
C ASP A 119 2.97 12.63 -16.66
N CYS A 120 2.77 11.31 -16.72
CA CYS A 120 2.54 10.46 -15.55
C CYS A 120 3.49 9.27 -15.57
N GLY A 121 4.70 9.46 -15.04
CA GLY A 121 5.70 8.43 -14.88
C GLY A 121 6.64 8.80 -13.73
N GLU A 122 7.86 8.29 -13.78
CA GLU A 122 8.90 8.70 -12.84
C GLU A 122 9.41 10.12 -13.12
N ARG A 123 9.70 10.84 -12.05
CA ARG A 123 10.45 12.10 -12.11
C ARG A 123 11.95 11.85 -12.11
N GLU A 124 12.72 12.87 -12.40
CA GLU A 124 14.18 12.77 -12.33
C GLU A 124 14.64 12.55 -10.88
N GLU A 125 14.18 13.38 -9.94
CA GLU A 125 14.52 13.30 -8.52
C GLU A 125 13.27 13.24 -7.65
N TRP A 126 13.33 12.43 -6.60
CA TRP A 126 12.29 12.35 -5.58
C TRP A 126 12.30 13.63 -4.74
N VAL A 127 11.16 14.30 -4.70
CA VAL A 127 10.96 15.56 -3.96
C VAL A 127 9.70 15.53 -3.08
N GLY A 128 9.17 14.33 -2.81
CA GLY A 128 7.92 14.14 -2.08
C GLY A 128 6.67 14.22 -2.98
N THR A 129 5.53 14.54 -2.38
CA THR A 129 4.22 14.59 -3.04
C THR A 129 4.15 15.74 -4.06
N VAL A 130 4.06 15.38 -5.34
CA VAL A 130 3.90 16.39 -6.42
C VAL A 130 2.75 16.07 -7.36
N GLN A 131 2.60 14.80 -7.78
CA GLN A 131 1.52 14.37 -8.66
C GLN A 131 0.55 13.48 -7.88
N ALA A 132 -0.49 14.09 -7.35
CA ALA A 132 -1.40 13.44 -6.42
C ALA A 132 -2.84 13.96 -6.55
N GLN A 133 -3.80 13.14 -6.16
CA GLN A 133 -5.22 13.48 -6.14
C GLN A 133 -5.97 12.57 -5.16
N GLY A 134 -7.03 13.09 -4.55
CA GLY A 134 -7.96 12.33 -3.73
C GLY A 134 -7.59 12.34 -2.26
N HIS A 135 -8.06 11.34 -1.51
CA HIS A 135 -7.85 11.27 -0.06
C HIS A 135 -6.54 10.53 0.24
N LEU A 136 -5.59 11.20 0.89
CA LEU A 136 -4.30 10.64 1.29
C LEU A 136 -4.16 10.63 2.81
N PHE A 137 -3.49 9.61 3.32
CA PHE A 137 -3.26 9.38 4.74
C PHE A 137 -1.77 9.16 4.97
N PHE A 138 -1.20 9.95 5.87
CA PHE A 138 0.19 9.87 6.30
C PHE A 138 0.26 9.54 7.80
N ALA A 139 1.47 9.39 8.33
CA ALA A 139 1.69 9.04 9.73
C ALA A 139 0.85 9.87 10.73
N PHE A 140 0.76 11.19 10.54
CA PHE A 140 0.08 12.11 11.46
C PHE A 140 -0.98 13.01 10.81
N ASN A 141 -1.11 12.97 9.49
CA ASN A 141 -1.95 13.90 8.75
C ASN A 141 -2.76 13.16 7.68
N ASP A 142 -4.06 13.43 7.65
CA ASP A 142 -4.96 13.03 6.57
C ASP A 142 -5.33 14.28 5.77
N SER A 143 -5.39 14.17 4.45
CA SER A 143 -5.69 15.31 3.58
C SER A 143 -6.38 14.89 2.31
N VAL A 144 -7.43 15.63 1.95
CA VAL A 144 -8.01 15.59 0.61
C VAL A 144 -7.20 16.53 -0.27
N ILE A 145 -6.50 15.96 -1.24
CA ILE A 145 -5.66 16.67 -2.18
C ILE A 145 -6.50 16.96 -3.43
N PRO A 146 -6.71 18.24 -3.81
CA PRO A 146 -7.23 18.56 -5.13
C PRO A 146 -6.23 18.06 -6.17
N GLU A 147 -6.61 18.05 -7.45
CA GLU A 147 -5.66 17.67 -8.50
C GLU A 147 -4.38 18.52 -8.41
N GLN A 148 -3.23 17.87 -8.18
CA GLN A 148 -1.93 18.51 -8.03
C GLN A 148 -0.95 17.94 -9.06
N GLY A 149 -0.12 18.82 -9.65
CA GLY A 149 0.99 18.40 -10.50
C GLY A 149 0.58 17.63 -11.76
N ASN A 150 -0.52 18.04 -12.41
CA ASN A 150 -1.10 17.36 -13.58
C ASN A 150 -1.46 15.90 -13.29
N ALA A 151 -2.03 15.63 -12.12
CA ALA A 151 -2.49 14.30 -11.72
C ALA A 151 -3.55 13.73 -12.68
N GLY A 152 -4.29 14.58 -13.41
CA GLY A 152 -5.20 14.14 -14.47
C GLY A 152 -4.53 13.31 -15.57
N ALA A 153 -3.23 13.53 -15.84
CA ALA A 153 -2.45 12.73 -16.80
C ALA A 153 -2.33 11.26 -16.39
N CYS A 154 -2.44 10.94 -15.09
CA CYS A 154 -2.38 9.57 -14.59
C CYS A 154 -3.68 8.79 -14.79
N GLN A 155 -4.79 9.47 -15.05
CA GLN A 155 -6.10 8.85 -15.28
C GLN A 155 -6.42 7.82 -14.20
N ALA A 156 -6.34 8.25 -12.94
CA ALA A 156 -6.63 7.42 -11.79
C ALA A 156 -8.11 7.00 -11.78
N LEU A 157 -8.35 5.71 -11.58
CA LEU A 157 -9.68 5.15 -11.42
C LEU A 157 -10.23 5.40 -9.99
N ILE A 158 -10.19 6.65 -9.51
CA ILE A 158 -10.74 7.01 -8.20
C ILE A 158 -12.24 6.67 -8.18
N GLY A 159 -12.67 5.98 -7.13
CA GLY A 159 -14.02 5.40 -7.00
C GLY A 159 -14.15 3.97 -7.52
N TYR A 160 -13.11 3.41 -8.16
CA TYR A 160 -13.13 2.03 -8.62
C TYR A 160 -12.99 1.05 -7.44
N THR A 161 -13.91 0.09 -7.38
CA THR A 161 -13.86 -1.01 -6.41
C THR A 161 -13.01 -2.14 -6.95
N VAL A 162 -11.93 -2.47 -6.25
CA VAL A 162 -11.16 -3.71 -6.43
C VAL A 162 -11.66 -4.74 -5.43
N ARG A 163 -11.83 -5.97 -5.89
CA ARG A 163 -12.20 -7.10 -5.05
C ARG A 163 -10.96 -7.73 -4.44
N ARG A 164 -11.13 -8.38 -3.30
CA ARG A 164 -10.11 -9.21 -2.66
C ARG A 164 -9.49 -10.17 -3.68
N GLY A 165 -8.17 -10.12 -3.82
CA GLY A 165 -7.38 -10.94 -4.76
C GLY A 165 -7.12 -10.29 -6.12
N GLU A 166 -7.81 -9.20 -6.46
CA GLU A 166 -7.53 -8.47 -7.70
C GLU A 166 -6.22 -7.68 -7.61
N LEU A 167 -5.55 -7.55 -8.75
CA LEU A 167 -4.31 -6.81 -8.90
C LEU A 167 -4.51 -5.31 -8.63
N ILE A 168 -3.72 -4.76 -7.71
CA ILE A 168 -3.74 -3.32 -7.38
C ILE A 168 -2.47 -2.59 -7.81
N GLY A 169 -1.38 -3.32 -8.00
CA GLY A 169 -0.12 -2.74 -8.44
C GLY A 169 0.99 -3.76 -8.56
N PHE A 170 2.18 -3.25 -8.83
CA PHE A 170 3.38 -4.03 -8.98
C PHE A 170 4.44 -3.48 -8.03
N ALA A 171 5.12 -4.35 -7.32
CA ALA A 171 6.12 -3.95 -6.33
C ALA A 171 7.25 -3.16 -6.99
N GLY A 172 7.60 -2.06 -6.35
CA GLY A 172 8.69 -1.18 -6.74
C GLY A 172 10.03 -1.64 -6.20
N SER A 173 11.01 -0.77 -6.39
CA SER A 173 12.34 -0.97 -5.83
C SER A 173 12.90 0.35 -5.35
N VAL A 174 13.57 0.29 -4.20
CA VAL A 174 14.32 1.39 -3.61
C VAL A 174 15.73 0.89 -3.38
N GLY A 175 16.66 1.35 -4.22
CA GLY A 175 18.00 0.77 -4.26
C GLY A 175 17.96 -0.70 -4.65
N THR A 176 18.60 -1.55 -3.84
CA THR A 176 18.68 -3.00 -4.05
C THR A 176 17.50 -3.79 -3.50
N HIS A 177 16.53 -3.11 -2.87
CA HIS A 177 15.39 -3.75 -2.21
C HIS A 177 14.15 -3.66 -3.09
N SER A 178 13.44 -4.78 -3.24
CA SER A 178 12.14 -4.84 -3.91
C SER A 178 11.05 -5.26 -2.93
N PHE A 179 10.12 -4.36 -2.69
CA PHE A 179 9.12 -4.51 -1.64
C PHE A 179 7.87 -3.67 -1.94
N ALA A 180 6.83 -3.94 -1.17
CA ALA A 180 5.66 -3.08 -1.06
C ALA A 180 5.31 -2.92 0.42
N ASP A 181 4.94 -1.71 0.82
CA ASP A 181 4.47 -1.44 2.16
C ASP A 181 2.94 -1.40 2.18
N PHE A 182 2.35 -2.03 3.19
CA PHE A 182 0.93 -1.95 3.47
C PHE A 182 0.68 -1.29 4.82
N CYS A 183 -0.08 -0.21 4.82
CA CYS A 183 -0.47 0.53 6.00
C CYS A 183 -1.97 0.39 6.21
N PHE A 184 -2.39 0.21 7.46
CA PHE A 184 -3.80 0.09 7.80
C PHE A 184 -4.16 1.06 8.91
N LYS A 185 -5.17 1.89 8.65
CA LYS A 185 -5.77 2.78 9.63
C LYS A 185 -7.18 2.28 9.94
N VAL A 186 -7.48 1.96 11.19
CA VAL A 186 -8.78 1.41 11.60
C VAL A 186 -9.50 2.36 12.54
N SER A 187 -10.84 2.31 12.52
CA SER A 187 -11.65 3.12 13.43
C SER A 187 -11.65 2.53 14.83
N ASP A 188 -11.62 3.40 15.83
CA ASP A 188 -11.88 3.07 17.22
C ASP A 188 -12.70 4.19 17.90
N THR A 189 -13.27 3.90 19.07
CA THR A 189 -13.99 4.91 19.85
C THR A 189 -13.07 5.86 20.61
N SER A 190 -11.82 5.48 20.86
CA SER A 190 -10.83 6.35 21.49
C SER A 190 -10.26 7.37 20.50
N GLU A 191 -9.78 8.51 21.00
CA GLU A 191 -9.06 9.47 20.17
C GLU A 191 -7.60 9.06 20.01
N ASN A 192 -7.12 9.08 18.78
CA ASN A 192 -5.71 8.93 18.43
C ASN A 192 -4.94 10.23 18.77
N PRO A 193 -4.04 10.19 19.77
CA PRO A 193 -3.33 11.38 20.23
C PRO A 193 -2.26 11.90 19.26
N THR A 194 -1.90 11.13 18.22
CA THR A 194 -0.84 11.51 17.26
C THR A 194 -1.37 12.24 16.03
N VAL A 195 -2.69 12.26 15.80
CA VAL A 195 -3.30 12.92 14.64
C VAL A 195 -3.22 14.43 14.80
N GLN A 196 -2.49 15.07 13.89
CA GLN A 196 -2.36 16.53 13.79
C GLN A 196 -3.47 17.13 12.93
N LYS A 197 -3.84 16.45 11.84
CA LYS A 197 -4.92 16.84 10.93
C LYS A 197 -5.65 15.60 10.42
N GLY A 198 -6.98 15.65 10.33
CA GLY A 198 -7.79 14.54 9.82
C GLY A 198 -8.70 13.91 10.87
N ASN A 199 -9.10 12.67 10.64
CA ASN A 199 -10.01 11.96 11.54
C ASN A 199 -9.23 11.43 12.76
N ARG A 200 -9.57 11.94 13.94
CA ARG A 200 -8.93 11.56 15.21
C ARG A 200 -9.35 10.18 15.73
N TYR A 201 -10.37 9.56 15.16
CA TYR A 201 -10.83 8.23 15.56
C TYR A 201 -10.23 7.11 14.70
N LEU A 202 -9.28 7.44 13.81
CA LEU A 202 -8.54 6.47 13.02
C LEU A 202 -7.15 6.23 13.60
N HIS A 203 -6.78 4.97 13.77
CA HIS A 203 -5.54 4.53 14.40
C HIS A 203 -4.72 3.68 13.43
N TRP A 204 -3.43 3.99 13.28
CA TRP A 204 -2.49 3.09 12.61
C TRP A 204 -2.23 1.85 13.49
N VAL A 205 -2.14 0.68 12.86
CA VAL A 205 -1.93 -0.62 13.54
C VAL A 205 -0.71 -1.37 12.97
N GLN A 206 -0.07 -2.22 13.79
CA GLN A 206 0.92 -3.18 13.28
C GLN A 206 0.21 -4.30 12.50
N ALA A 207 0.13 -4.18 11.18
CA ALA A 207 -0.72 -5.04 10.35
C ALA A 207 -0.45 -6.54 10.54
N ALA A 208 0.82 -6.93 10.60
CA ALA A 208 1.24 -8.33 10.80
C ALA A 208 0.72 -8.97 12.11
N SER A 209 0.60 -8.18 13.17
CA SER A 209 0.22 -8.63 14.51
C SER A 209 -1.25 -8.33 14.85
N PHE A 210 -1.83 -7.32 14.22
CA PHE A 210 -3.20 -6.87 14.48
C PHE A 210 -4.23 -7.73 13.74
N PHE A 211 -3.97 -8.07 12.48
CA PHE A 211 -4.90 -8.83 11.65
C PHE A 211 -4.55 -10.31 11.62
N TYR A 212 -5.57 -11.14 11.44
CA TYR A 212 -5.37 -12.49 10.93
C TYR A 212 -5.24 -12.45 9.41
N TRP A 213 -4.22 -13.13 8.89
CA TRP A 213 -3.89 -13.23 7.47
C TRP A 213 -4.04 -14.66 6.98
N LYS A 214 -4.61 -14.79 5.79
CA LYS A 214 -4.75 -16.08 5.10
C LYS A 214 -4.33 -15.94 3.65
N SER A 215 -3.62 -16.92 3.13
CA SER A 215 -3.26 -16.99 1.71
C SER A 215 -4.47 -17.02 0.80
N TYR A 216 -4.28 -16.56 -0.43
CA TYR A 216 -5.14 -16.93 -1.53
C TYR A 216 -4.95 -18.40 -1.84
N GLY A 217 -6.06 -19.13 -1.92
CA GLY A 217 -6.08 -20.47 -2.52
C GLY A 217 -7.28 -20.51 -3.46
N PRO A 218 -7.28 -21.37 -4.50
CA PRO A 218 -8.37 -21.43 -5.48
C PRO A 218 -9.77 -21.59 -4.87
N ASN A 219 -9.85 -22.20 -3.68
CA ASN A 219 -11.10 -22.40 -2.93
C ASN A 219 -11.06 -21.74 -1.54
N ALA A 220 -10.25 -20.70 -1.37
CA ALA A 220 -10.11 -20.03 -0.08
C ALA A 220 -11.38 -19.29 0.32
N SER A 221 -12.00 -19.72 1.42
CA SER A 221 -12.98 -18.91 2.14
C SER A 221 -12.28 -18.07 3.22
N PHE A 222 -12.71 -16.83 3.36
CA PHE A 222 -12.19 -15.91 4.36
C PHE A 222 -13.23 -15.75 5.47
N PRO A 223 -12.91 -16.13 6.73
CA PRO A 223 -13.73 -15.78 7.87
C PRO A 223 -13.87 -14.26 8.01
N SER A 224 -14.93 -13.82 8.69
CA SER A 224 -15.14 -12.39 8.97
C SER A 224 -13.93 -11.80 9.71
N GLY A 225 -13.49 -10.63 9.27
CA GLY A 225 -12.35 -9.90 9.83
C GLY A 225 -10.97 -10.39 9.37
N VAL A 226 -10.88 -11.49 8.63
CA VAL A 226 -9.60 -12.03 8.12
C VAL A 226 -9.20 -11.34 6.82
N LEU A 227 -7.97 -10.83 6.78
CA LEU A 227 -7.37 -10.27 5.57
C LEU A 227 -6.70 -11.35 4.74
N ALA A 228 -6.64 -11.12 3.43
CA ALA A 228 -5.88 -11.97 2.54
C ALA A 228 -4.44 -11.50 2.42
N TYR A 229 -3.50 -12.44 2.39
CA TYR A 229 -2.10 -12.14 2.11
C TYR A 229 -1.95 -11.57 0.71
N PRO A 230 -1.35 -10.38 0.53
CA PRO A 230 -1.54 -9.59 -0.68
C PRO A 230 -0.64 -10.00 -1.86
N PHE A 231 -0.28 -11.28 -1.96
CA PHE A 231 0.55 -11.83 -3.03
C PHE A 231 0.07 -13.22 -3.42
N GLU A 232 0.49 -13.67 -4.61
CA GLU A 232 0.28 -15.05 -5.05
C GLU A 232 0.96 -16.03 -4.10
N SER A 233 0.18 -16.96 -3.57
CA SER A 233 0.65 -18.04 -2.70
C SER A 233 -0.32 -19.22 -2.79
N ASP A 234 0.04 -20.37 -2.22
CA ASP A 234 -0.83 -21.55 -2.08
C ASP A 234 -1.58 -21.97 -3.36
N GLY A 235 -0.92 -21.82 -4.51
CA GLY A 235 -1.42 -22.20 -5.84
C GLY A 235 -2.40 -21.21 -6.47
N TYR A 236 -2.68 -20.08 -5.83
CA TYR A 236 -3.38 -18.97 -6.48
C TYR A 236 -2.43 -18.22 -7.42
N GLN A 237 -2.88 -17.98 -8.65
CA GLN A 237 -2.17 -17.19 -9.66
C GLN A 237 -3.16 -16.30 -10.41
N LEU A 238 -2.73 -15.09 -10.71
CA LEU A 238 -3.39 -14.17 -11.59
C LEU A 238 -3.36 -14.71 -13.03
N PRO A 239 -4.26 -14.22 -13.90
CA PRO A 239 -4.14 -14.41 -15.33
C PRO A 239 -2.78 -13.96 -15.86
N ALA A 240 -2.28 -14.63 -16.89
CA ALA A 240 -0.95 -14.36 -17.45
C ALA A 240 -0.79 -12.90 -17.90
N GLU A 241 -1.83 -12.27 -18.46
CA GLU A 241 -1.76 -10.87 -18.85
C GLU A 241 -1.55 -9.89 -17.69
N GLN A 242 -1.99 -10.27 -16.48
CA GLN A 242 -1.88 -9.43 -15.27
C GLN A 242 -0.49 -9.51 -14.62
N HIS A 243 0.42 -10.30 -15.18
CA HIS A 243 1.83 -10.29 -14.80
C HIS A 243 2.64 -9.23 -15.57
N ASN A 244 2.06 -8.62 -16.60
CA ASN A 244 2.71 -7.51 -17.31
C ASN A 244 2.59 -6.24 -16.48
N VAL A 245 3.73 -5.64 -16.09
CA VAL A 245 3.77 -4.38 -15.31
C VAL A 245 3.08 -3.19 -15.99
N ASN A 246 2.80 -3.29 -17.29
CA ASN A 246 2.03 -2.32 -18.07
C ASN A 246 0.54 -2.64 -18.18
N PHE A 247 0.07 -3.75 -17.60
CA PHE A 247 -1.35 -4.10 -17.57
C PHE A 247 -2.15 -2.97 -16.91
N LYS A 248 -3.26 -2.59 -17.55
CA LYS A 248 -4.23 -1.58 -17.09
C LYS A 248 -5.62 -2.19 -17.10
N TYR A 249 -6.45 -1.80 -16.13
CA TYR A 249 -7.87 -2.09 -16.23
C TYR A 249 -8.49 -1.27 -17.37
N THR A 250 -9.56 -1.78 -17.97
CA THR A 250 -10.38 -0.95 -18.86
C THR A 250 -11.27 -0.05 -18.01
N SER A 251 -11.29 1.25 -18.31
CA SER A 251 -12.31 2.16 -17.76
C SER A 251 -13.69 1.56 -18.01
N LYS A 252 -14.49 1.39 -16.96
CA LYS A 252 -15.90 1.02 -17.12
C LYS A 252 -16.70 2.19 -17.71
#